data_AF-A0A7K1F3X9-F1
#
_entry.id   AF-A0A7K1F3X9-F1
#
_cell.length_a   1.000
_cell.length_b   1.000
_cell.length_c   1.000
_cell.angle_alpha   90.00
_cell.angle_beta   90.00
_cell.angle_gamma   90.00
#
_symmetry.space_group_name_H-M   'P 1'
#
loop_
_entity.id
_entity.type
_entity.pdbx_description
1 polymer ?
#
loop_
_entity_poly.entity_id
_entity_poly.type
_entity_poly.pdbx_seq_one_letter_code
_entity_poly.pdbx_strand_id
1 'polypeptide(L)' 'HGFAVKSEDVFETPFGKGRVTHRSLNDGVVEGIALDDAPAFSVQYHPEAAAGPHDALELFKKFFEMIGK' A
#
# COMPACT_ATOMS: atom_id res chain seq x y z
N HIS A 1 3.19 -13.60 -0.28
CA HIS A 1 4.02 -13.28 -1.47
C HIS A 1 5.46 -13.76 -1.21
N GLY A 2 6.28 -13.97 -2.27
CA GLY A 2 7.64 -14.54 -2.15
C GLY A 2 8.80 -13.55 -2.37
N PHE A 3 8.49 -12.31 -2.75
CA PHE A 3 9.42 -11.19 -2.87
C PHE A 3 8.82 -9.98 -2.14
N ALA A 4 9.64 -9.08 -1.62
CA ALA A 4 9.17 -7.90 -0.89
C ALA A 4 9.86 -6.63 -1.40
N VAL A 5 9.17 -5.50 -1.29
CA VAL A 5 9.74 -4.18 -1.57
C VAL A 5 10.70 -3.79 -0.44
N LYS A 6 11.94 -3.43 -0.79
CA LYS A 6 12.89 -2.81 0.14
C LYS A 6 12.74 -1.30 0.03
N SER A 7 12.33 -0.65 1.11
CA SER A 7 12.26 0.81 1.18
C SER A 7 12.43 1.31 2.61
N GLU A 8 12.99 2.52 2.72
CA GLU A 8 12.94 3.35 3.93
C GLU A 8 11.51 3.87 4.16
N ASP A 9 11.21 4.40 5.34
CA ASP A 9 9.86 4.91 5.65
C ASP A 9 9.40 6.01 4.69
N VAL A 10 10.36 6.78 4.16
CA VAL A 10 10.16 7.83 3.16
C VAL A 10 11.23 7.66 2.08
N PHE A 11 10.84 7.79 0.82
CA PHE A 11 11.71 7.58 -0.34
C PHE A 11 11.34 8.49 -1.50
N GLU A 12 12.27 8.72 -2.42
CA GLU A 12 12.05 9.54 -3.61
C GLU A 12 11.76 8.67 -4.83
N THR A 13 10.89 9.17 -5.72
CA THR A 13 10.59 8.54 -7.00
C THR A 13 10.59 9.59 -8.11
N PRO A 14 10.66 9.19 -9.40
CA PRO A 14 10.44 10.12 -10.51
C PRO A 14 9.07 10.82 -10.50
N PHE A 15 8.13 10.32 -9.69
CA PHE A 15 6.76 10.83 -9.58
C PHE A 15 6.53 11.60 -8.26
N GLY A 16 7.60 11.94 -7.55
CA GLY A 16 7.54 12.65 -6.27
C GLY A 16 7.82 11.74 -5.07
N LYS A 17 7.54 12.29 -3.89
CA LYS A 17 7.84 11.67 -2.60
C LYS A 17 6.91 10.49 -2.33
N GLY A 18 7.49 9.37 -1.95
CA GLY A 18 6.80 8.16 -1.52
C GLY A 18 7.01 7.86 -0.04
N ARG A 19 6.08 7.12 0.54
CA ARG A 19 6.16 6.66 1.93
C ARG A 19 5.64 5.25 2.11
N VAL A 20 6.21 4.55 3.08
CA VAL A 20 5.69 3.28 3.58
C VAL A 20 4.41 3.56 4.37
N THR A 21 3.37 2.77 4.11
CA THR A 21 2.06 2.91 4.78
C THR A 21 1.76 1.75 5.71
N HIS A 22 2.28 0.57 5.41
CA HIS A 22 2.06 -0.65 6.20
C HIS A 22 3.36 -1.45 6.28
N ARG A 23 3.59 -2.04 7.44
CA ARG A 23 4.64 -3.03 7.68
C ARG A 23 4.03 -4.27 8.31
N SER A 24 4.56 -5.43 7.94
CA SER A 24 4.21 -6.69 8.59
C SER A 24 4.61 -6.64 10.07
N LEU A 25 3.70 -7.03 10.95
CA LEU A 25 3.97 -7.09 12.40
C LEU A 25 4.90 -8.24 12.79
N ASN A 26 5.05 -9.26 11.92
CA ASN A 26 5.86 -10.43 12.24
C ASN A 26 7.35 -10.20 11.99
N ASP A 27 7.69 -9.47 10.92
CA ASP A 27 9.07 -9.37 10.40
C ASP A 27 9.43 -7.98 9.85
N GLY A 28 8.51 -7.02 9.88
CA GLY A 28 8.77 -5.62 9.53
C GLY A 28 8.90 -5.33 8.04
N VAL A 29 8.67 -6.32 7.16
CA VAL A 29 8.72 -6.12 5.70
C VAL A 29 7.63 -5.14 5.25
N VAL A 30 7.89 -4.42 4.16
CA VAL A 30 6.96 -3.42 3.62
C VAL A 30 5.74 -4.10 3.02
N GLU A 31 4.56 -3.73 3.51
CA GLU A 31 3.26 -4.28 3.09
C GLU A 31 2.41 -3.28 2.32
N GLY A 32 2.82 -2.01 2.25
CA GLY A 32 2.14 -1.01 1.44
C GLY A 32 2.90 0.29 1.32
N ILE A 33 2.66 1.01 0.22
CA ILE A 33 3.29 2.29 -0.11
C ILE A 33 2.27 3.26 -0.71
N ALA A 34 2.55 4.56 -0.62
CA ALA A 34 1.77 5.60 -1.28
C ALA A 34 2.67 6.74 -1.74
N LEU A 35 2.25 7.45 -2.79
CA LEU A 35 2.83 8.73 -3.19
C LEU A 35 2.11 9.88 -2.48
N ASP A 36 2.87 10.89 -2.07
CA ASP A 36 2.32 12.11 -1.47
C ASP A 36 1.86 13.10 -2.57
N ASP A 37 2.56 13.12 -3.71
CA ASP A 37 2.34 14.09 -4.80
C ASP A 37 1.42 13.58 -5.91
N ALA A 38 0.96 12.32 -5.82
CA ALA A 38 0.12 11.69 -6.83
C ALA A 38 -0.94 10.76 -6.20
N PRO A 39 -2.12 10.61 -6.80
CA PRO A 39 -3.15 9.69 -6.33
C PRO A 39 -2.76 8.24 -6.67
N ALA A 40 -1.74 7.70 -6.00
CA ALA A 40 -1.29 6.33 -6.18
C ALA A 40 -0.92 5.69 -4.84
N PHE A 41 -1.37 4.46 -4.64
CA PHE A 41 -0.94 3.60 -3.54
C PHE A 41 -0.96 2.14 -3.97
N SER A 42 -0.25 1.29 -3.23
CA SER A 42 -0.31 -0.16 -3.39
C SER A 42 -0.19 -0.86 -2.04
N VAL A 43 -0.66 -2.11 -2.01
CA VAL A 43 -0.49 -3.04 -0.89
C VAL A 43 0.05 -4.36 -1.42
N GLN A 44 0.78 -5.08 -0.57
CA GLN A 44 1.47 -6.31 -0.92
C GLN A 44 0.64 -7.57 -0.61
N TYR A 45 -0.30 -7.47 0.34
CA TYR A 45 -1.31 -8.47 0.62
C TYR A 45 -2.52 -8.36 -0.32
N HIS A 46 -3.44 -9.32 -0.21
CA HIS A 46 -4.67 -9.43 -1.00
C HIS A 46 -5.85 -8.77 -0.27
N PRO A 47 -6.19 -7.49 -0.55
CA PRO A 47 -7.27 -6.80 0.14
C PRO A 47 -8.66 -7.36 -0.17
N GLU A 48 -8.81 -8.09 -1.28
CA GLU A 48 -10.03 -8.76 -1.69
C GLU A 48 -10.37 -10.00 -0.84
N ALA A 49 -9.38 -10.53 -0.12
CA ALA A 49 -9.46 -11.80 0.60
C ALA A 49 -9.90 -12.98 -0.31
N ALA A 50 -10.77 -13.88 0.18
CA ALA A 50 -11.24 -15.11 -0.50
C ALA A 50 -10.19 -16.24 -0.69
N ALA A 51 -9.71 -16.90 0.38
CA ALA A 51 -10.14 -16.85 1.78
C ALA A 51 -9.32 -15.84 2.61
N GLY A 52 -9.87 -15.38 3.74
CA GLY A 52 -9.18 -14.48 4.66
C GLY A 52 -10.10 -13.46 5.35
N PRO A 53 -9.57 -12.64 6.27
CA PRO A 53 -10.31 -11.57 6.93
C PRO A 53 -10.61 -10.43 5.95
N HIS A 54 -11.70 -9.69 6.21
CA HIS A 54 -12.19 -8.61 5.34
C HIS A 54 -11.72 -7.21 5.76
N ASP A 55 -10.78 -7.13 6.71
CA ASP A 55 -10.32 -5.87 7.33
C ASP A 55 -9.71 -4.89 6.32
N ALA A 56 -9.25 -5.39 5.18
CA ALA A 56 -8.61 -4.62 4.12
C ALA A 56 -9.57 -4.09 3.04
N LEU A 57 -10.86 -4.42 3.07
CA LEU A 57 -11.81 -4.00 2.03
C LEU A 57 -11.98 -2.48 1.91
N GLU A 58 -11.69 -1.72 2.96
CA GLU A 58 -11.70 -0.25 2.94
C GLU A 58 -10.74 0.35 1.91
N LEU A 59 -9.69 -0.38 1.51
CA LEU A 59 -8.76 0.07 0.47
C LEU A 59 -9.44 0.26 -0.89
N PHE A 60 -10.48 -0.54 -1.19
CA PHE A 60 -11.28 -0.34 -2.41
C PHE A 60 -12.09 0.94 -2.35
N LYS A 61 -12.67 1.28 -1.18
CA LYS A 61 -13.38 2.57 -1.00
C LYS A 61 -12.43 3.73 -1.22
N LYS A 62 -11.24 3.70 -0.60
CA LYS A 62 -10.18 4.70 -0.82
C LYS A 62 -9.83 4.84 -2.31
N PHE A 63 -9.71 3.72 -3.03
CA PHE A 63 -9.46 3.76 -4.47
C PHE A 63 -10.60 4.42 -5.26
N PHE A 64 -11.87 4.11 -4.94
CA PHE A 64 -13.02 4.75 -5.59
C PHE A 64 -13.10 6.25 -5.31
N GLU A 65 -12.79 6.70 -4.09
CA GLU A 65 -12.71 8.12 -3.74
C GLU A 65 -11.64 8.87 -4.56
N MET A 66 -10.59 8.17 -5.01
CA MET A 66 -9.54 8.75 -5.85
C MET A 66 -9.95 8.89 -7.32
N ILE A 67 -10.84 8.02 -7.82
CA ILE A 67 -11.36 8.10 -9.21
C ILE A 67 -12.32 9.29 -9.37
N GLY A 68 -13.06 9.64 -8.31
CA GLY A 68 -14.04 10.73 -8.32
C GLY A 68 -13.46 12.14 -8.21
N LYS A 69 -12.13 12.30 -8.31
CA LYS A 69 -11.40 13.58 -8.30
C LYS A 69 -10.89 13.91 -9.71
#